data_AF-A0A3D5SGA6-F1
#
_entry.id   AF-A0A3D5SGA6-F1
#
_cell.length_a   1.000
_cell.length_b   1.000
_cell.length_c   1.000
_cell.angle_alpha   90.00
_cell.angle_beta   90.00
_cell.angle_gamma   90.00
#
_symmetry.space_group_name_H-M   'P 1'
#
loop_
_entity.id
_entity.type
_entity.pdbx_description
1 polymer ?
#
loop_
_entity_poly.entity_id
_entity_poly.type
_entity_poly.pdbx_seq_one_letter_code
_entity_poly.pdbx_strand_id
1 'polypeptide(L)'
;MAVNKERFATANSMAPNSHVEVVTENGFGIVRVCELGLSGSDSVSACHFIVGMASGGVRSIKVEFAQAAVALVQDQRQTDLLSRTSCFWLHCAERHLAAYVWENDGCPPDGRLIVDSLSVEDLLMAAKWEQS
;
A
#
# COMPACT_ATOMS: atom_id res chain seq x y z
N MET A 1 -29.96 -11.71 -36.21
CA MET A 1 -28.72 -12.50 -36.02
C MET A 1 -27.90 -11.79 -34.96
N ALA A 2 -27.97 -12.25 -33.71
CA ALA A 2 -27.25 -11.67 -32.58
C ALA A 2 -26.11 -12.62 -32.21
N VAL A 3 -24.87 -12.15 -32.28
CA VAL A 3 -23.70 -12.94 -31.86
C VAL A 3 -23.42 -12.60 -30.40
N ASN A 4 -23.60 -13.62 -29.57
CA ASN A 4 -23.38 -13.67 -28.14
C ASN A 4 -21.91 -13.33 -27.81
N LYS A 5 -21.66 -12.30 -27.01
CA LYS A 5 -20.36 -11.99 -26.40
C LYS A 5 -20.40 -12.39 -24.93
N GLU A 6 -20.18 -13.66 -24.65
CA GLU A 6 -19.96 -14.16 -23.29
C GLU A 6 -18.93 -15.26 -23.33
N ARG A 7 -17.65 -14.95 -23.08
CA ARG A 7 -16.65 -15.81 -22.41
C ARG A 7 -15.57 -14.89 -21.83
N PHE A 8 -14.92 -15.34 -20.75
CA PHE A 8 -14.03 -14.64 -19.82
C PHE A 8 -14.84 -13.88 -18.73
N ALA A 9 -14.83 -14.22 -17.46
CA ALA A 9 -13.71 -14.73 -16.66
C ALA A 9 -14.14 -15.75 -15.59
N THR A 10 -13.22 -16.68 -15.35
CA THR A 10 -13.24 -17.75 -14.35
C THR A 10 -12.91 -17.20 -12.96
N ALA A 11 -13.60 -17.73 -11.95
CA ALA A 11 -13.19 -17.88 -10.56
C ALA A 11 -12.37 -16.75 -9.89
N ASN A 12 -13.01 -15.96 -9.02
CA ASN A 12 -12.91 -16.21 -7.57
C ASN A 12 -14.03 -15.45 -6.84
N SER A 13 -14.92 -16.19 -6.19
CA SER A 13 -15.91 -15.61 -5.28
C SER A 13 -15.19 -15.28 -3.99
N MET A 14 -14.54 -14.11 -3.96
CA MET A 14 -14.24 -13.42 -2.72
C MET A 14 -15.48 -12.55 -2.45
N ALA A 15 -16.07 -12.69 -1.26
CA ALA A 15 -17.27 -11.95 -0.86
C ALA A 15 -17.13 -10.44 -1.19
N PRO A 16 -18.23 -9.70 -1.43
CA PRO A 16 -18.19 -8.26 -1.67
C PRO A 16 -17.83 -7.57 -0.34
N ASN A 17 -16.57 -7.69 0.06
CA ASN A 17 -16.05 -7.18 1.30
C ASN A 17 -15.41 -5.82 1.01
N SER A 18 -15.75 -4.86 1.87
CA SER A 18 -15.51 -3.42 1.82
C SER A 18 -14.03 -3.00 1.88
N HIS A 19 -13.17 -3.61 1.07
CA HIS A 19 -11.75 -3.27 1.00
C HIS A 19 -11.53 -2.16 0.00
N VAL A 20 -10.70 -1.18 0.37
CA VAL A 20 -10.32 -0.09 -0.52
C VAL A 20 -9.20 -0.60 -1.42
N GLU A 21 -9.47 -0.68 -2.72
CA GLU A 21 -8.47 -1.02 -3.73
C GLU A 21 -7.98 0.26 -4.40
N VAL A 22 -6.67 0.48 -4.38
CA VAL A 22 -6.04 1.52 -5.20
C VAL A 22 -5.65 0.90 -6.53
N VAL A 23 -6.31 1.35 -7.60
CA VAL A 23 -6.00 0.93 -8.97
C VAL A 23 -5.13 1.98 -9.63
N THR A 24 -3.94 1.56 -10.02
CA THR A 24 -2.99 2.38 -10.81
C THR A 24 -3.39 2.39 -12.28
N GLU A 25 -2.98 3.42 -13.03
CA GLU A 25 -3.33 3.55 -14.45
C GLU A 25 -2.78 2.39 -15.32
N ASN A 26 -1.73 1.68 -14.88
CA ASN A 26 -1.17 0.51 -15.57
C ASN A 26 -1.84 -0.80 -15.15
N GLY A 27 -2.94 -0.73 -14.39
CA GLY A 27 -3.78 -1.87 -14.07
C GLY A 27 -3.28 -2.71 -12.89
N PHE A 28 -2.36 -2.20 -12.07
CA PHE A 28 -2.04 -2.83 -10.79
C PHE A 28 -3.07 -2.39 -9.74
N GLY A 29 -3.64 -3.37 -9.04
CA GLY A 29 -4.51 -3.18 -7.88
C GLY A 29 -3.71 -3.34 -6.59
N ILE A 30 -3.84 -2.41 -5.64
CA ILE A 30 -3.18 -2.46 -4.35
C ILE A 30 -4.25 -2.56 -3.26
N VAL A 31 -4.15 -3.59 -2.42
CA VAL A 31 -5.06 -3.84 -1.31
C VAL A 31 -4.27 -3.89 -0.01
N ARG A 32 -4.75 -3.17 1.01
CA ARG A 32 -4.16 -3.12 2.35
C ARG A 32 -4.48 -4.40 3.13
N VAL A 33 -3.47 -5.07 3.68
CA VAL A 33 -3.67 -6.36 4.37
C VAL A 33 -4.44 -6.20 5.69
N CYS A 34 -4.28 -5.07 6.38
CA CYS A 34 -5.05 -4.77 7.60
C CYS A 34 -6.56 -4.67 7.34
N GLU A 35 -6.97 -4.26 6.14
CA GLU A 35 -8.39 -4.20 5.77
C GLU A 35 -8.97 -5.61 5.53
N LEU A 36 -8.15 -6.59 5.19
CA LEU A 36 -8.54 -7.98 4.93
C LEU A 36 -8.79 -8.80 6.21
N GLY A 37 -8.66 -8.21 7.40
CA GLY A 37 -8.74 -8.92 8.69
C GLY A 37 -7.61 -9.94 8.89
N LEU A 38 -6.59 -9.91 8.04
CA LEU A 38 -5.40 -10.73 8.15
C LEU A 38 -4.46 -10.05 9.15
N SER A 39 -4.12 -10.73 10.24
CA SER A 39 -3.14 -10.26 11.23
C SER A 39 -1.71 -10.30 10.67
N GLY A 40 -1.43 -9.54 9.61
CA GLY A 40 -0.09 -9.08 9.34
C GLY A 40 0.25 -8.08 10.45
N SER A 41 1.29 -8.36 11.24
CA SER A 41 1.74 -7.43 12.28
C SER A 41 2.28 -6.18 11.60
N ASP A 42 1.42 -5.23 11.30
CA ASP A 42 1.83 -3.91 10.85
C ASP A 42 2.54 -3.24 12.03
N SER A 43 3.83 -3.00 11.81
CA SER A 43 4.68 -2.29 12.76
C SER A 43 4.89 -0.88 12.23
N VAL A 44 5.40 0.04 13.06
CA VAL A 44 5.66 1.45 12.66
C VAL A 44 6.43 1.54 11.34
N SER A 45 7.33 0.58 11.15
CA SER A 45 8.29 0.55 10.05
C SER A 45 7.92 -0.48 8.99
N ALA A 46 6.73 -1.09 9.03
CA ALA A 46 6.33 -2.07 8.03
C ALA A 46 4.82 -2.16 7.83
N CYS A 47 4.39 -2.00 6.59
CA CYS A 47 3.01 -2.17 6.14
C CYS A 47 2.94 -3.29 5.08
N HIS A 48 1.91 -4.14 5.16
CA HIS A 48 1.72 -5.24 4.21
C HIS A 48 0.60 -4.95 3.22
N PHE A 49 0.85 -5.27 1.95
CA PHE A 49 -0.07 -5.09 0.84
C PHE A 49 -0.18 -6.36 0.01
N ILE A 50 -1.30 -6.51 -0.67
CA ILE A 50 -1.47 -7.44 -1.79
C ILE A 50 -1.53 -6.60 -3.06
N VAL A 51 -0.64 -6.90 -4.00
CA VAL A 51 -0.60 -6.26 -5.32
C VAL A 51 -1.14 -7.25 -6.34
N GLY A 52 -2.28 -6.94 -6.94
CA GLY A 52 -2.81 -7.58 -8.13
C GLY A 52 -2.13 -7.00 -9.37
N MET A 53 -1.65 -7.87 -10.25
CA MET A 53 -1.06 -7.53 -11.53
C MET A 53 -2.14 -7.55 -12.63
N ALA A 54 -1.98 -6.72 -13.66
CA ALA A 54 -2.88 -6.70 -14.82
C ALA A 54 -2.97 -8.07 -15.54
N SER A 55 -1.93 -8.92 -15.40
CA SER A 55 -1.90 -10.29 -15.93
C SER A 55 -2.71 -11.31 -15.13
N GLY A 56 -3.32 -10.91 -14.00
CA GLY A 56 -4.17 -11.75 -13.16
C GLY A 56 -3.45 -12.46 -12.01
N GLY A 57 -2.14 -12.26 -11.84
CA GLY A 57 -1.42 -12.75 -10.67
C GLY A 57 -1.46 -11.79 -9.48
N VAL A 58 -1.24 -12.29 -8.26
CA VAL A 58 -1.15 -11.48 -7.04
C VAL A 58 0.18 -11.69 -6.35
N ARG A 59 0.70 -10.66 -5.67
CA ARG A 59 1.92 -10.73 -4.87
C ARG A 59 1.74 -10.03 -3.53
N SER A 60 2.17 -10.67 -2.45
CA SER A 60 2.28 -10.01 -1.15
C SER A 60 3.54 -9.15 -1.13
N ILE A 61 3.38 -7.86 -0.82
CA ILE A 61 4.46 -6.88 -0.73
C ILE A 61 4.52 -6.32 0.68
N LYS A 62 5.72 -6.30 1.25
CA LYS A 62 6.02 -5.61 2.49
C LYS A 62 6.72 -4.29 2.19
N VAL A 63 6.12 -3.18 2.59
CA VAL A 63 6.76 -1.86 2.51
C VAL A 63 7.36 -1.55 3.87
N GLU A 64 8.66 -1.32 3.92
CA GLU A 64 9.40 -1.02 5.15
C GLU A 64 9.96 0.40 5.11
N PHE A 65 9.91 1.11 6.24
CA PHE A 65 10.54 2.43 6.37
C PHE A 65 11.89 2.31 7.04
N ALA A 66 12.92 2.93 6.46
CA ALA A 66 14.21 3.03 7.10
C ALA A 66 14.10 3.77 8.44
N GLN A 67 14.90 3.35 9.43
CA GLN A 67 14.86 3.94 10.76
C GLN A 67 15.12 5.46 10.76
N ALA A 68 15.95 5.94 9.81
CA ALA A 68 16.21 7.36 9.62
C ALA A 68 14.97 8.14 9.16
N ALA A 69 14.19 7.58 8.24
CA ALA A 69 12.92 8.16 7.79
C ALA A 69 11.89 8.23 8.94
N VAL A 70 11.79 7.16 9.73
CA VAL A 70 10.94 7.12 10.93
C VAL A 70 11.35 8.18 11.94
N ALA A 71 12.64 8.26 12.25
CA ALA A 71 13.18 9.21 13.21
C ALA A 71 12.95 10.67 12.76
N LEU A 72 13.06 10.95 11.46
CA LEU A 72 12.82 12.30 10.92
C LEU A 72 11.39 12.78 11.17
N VAL A 73 10.39 11.90 10.98
CA VAL A 73 8.99 12.26 11.28
C VAL A 73 8.77 12.46 12.77
N GLN A 74 9.36 11.60 13.61
CA GLN A 74 9.25 11.70 15.07
C GLN A 74 9.85 13.00 15.61
N ASP A 75 11.02 13.40 15.08
CA ASP A 75 11.71 14.64 15.46
C ASP A 75 10.89 15.88 15.08
N GLN A 76 10.38 15.95 13.84
CA GLN A 76 9.59 17.09 13.36
C GLN A 76 8.26 17.26 14.10
N ARG A 77 7.67 16.16 14.59
CA ARG A 77 6.40 16.17 15.31
C ARG A 77 6.54 16.42 16.80
N GLN A 78 7.75 16.39 17.37
CA GLN A 78 8.02 16.46 18.81
C GLN A 78 7.10 15.57 19.67
N THR A 79 6.55 14.51 19.10
CA THR A 79 5.51 13.72 19.73
C THR A 79 5.62 12.26 19.31
N ASP A 80 5.53 11.36 20.28
CA ASP A 80 5.33 9.91 20.08
C ASP A 80 3.95 9.57 19.45
N LEU A 81 3.22 10.59 18.99
CA LEU A 81 1.78 10.55 18.68
C LEU A 81 1.43 9.95 17.31
N LEU A 82 2.40 9.82 16.40
CA LEU A 82 2.25 8.84 15.32
C LEU A 82 2.53 7.48 15.91
N SER A 83 1.50 6.97 16.61
CA SER A 83 1.41 5.61 17.09
C SER A 83 1.93 4.66 16.01
N ARG A 84 2.49 3.55 16.47
CA ARG A 84 3.01 2.44 15.67
C ARG A 84 2.06 1.92 14.58
N THR A 85 0.79 2.31 14.68
CA THR A 85 -0.34 1.91 13.83
C THR A 85 -1.07 3.11 13.20
N SER A 86 -0.46 4.31 13.13
CA SER A 86 -1.14 5.48 12.57
C SER A 86 -1.41 5.28 11.07
N CYS A 87 -2.62 5.61 10.62
CA CYS A 87 -3.02 5.55 9.20
C CYS A 87 -2.07 6.32 8.26
N PHE A 88 -1.30 7.28 8.79
CA PHE A 88 -0.23 7.97 8.07
C PHE A 88 0.78 7.00 7.44
N TRP A 89 1.35 6.07 8.22
CA TRP A 89 2.38 5.13 7.71
C TRP A 89 1.81 4.22 6.65
N LEU A 90 0.56 3.77 6.82
CA LEU A 90 -0.15 2.96 5.83
C LEU A 90 -0.36 3.73 4.51
N HIS A 91 -0.81 4.99 4.60
CA HIS A 91 -1.05 5.81 3.42
C HIS A 91 0.26 6.18 2.70
N CYS A 92 1.30 6.52 3.46
CA CYS A 92 2.62 6.78 2.91
C CYS A 92 3.16 5.52 2.20
N ALA A 93 3.06 4.35 2.84
CA ALA A 93 3.53 3.09 2.25
C ALA A 93 2.78 2.73 0.96
N GLU A 94 1.45 2.90 0.94
CA GLU A 94 0.61 2.70 -0.24
C GLU A 94 1.03 3.60 -1.40
N ARG A 95 1.28 4.89 -1.11
CA ARG A 95 1.72 5.86 -2.13
C ARG A 95 3.08 5.49 -2.72
N HIS A 96 4.06 5.16 -1.89
CA HIS A 96 5.38 4.73 -2.34
C HIS A 96 5.30 3.44 -3.16
N LEU A 97 4.45 2.50 -2.75
CA LEU A 97 4.22 1.28 -3.51
C LEU A 97 3.53 1.55 -4.86
N ALA A 98 2.52 2.41 -4.89
CA ALA A 98 1.83 2.83 -6.12
C ALA A 98 2.78 3.49 -7.11
N ALA A 99 3.64 4.39 -6.62
CA ALA A 99 4.68 5.01 -7.44
C ALA A 99 5.66 3.98 -8.00
N TYR A 100 6.15 3.05 -7.16
CA TYR A 100 7.07 2.01 -7.60
C TYR A 100 6.47 1.13 -8.72
N VAL A 101 5.25 0.61 -8.52
CA VAL A 101 4.63 -0.31 -9.50
C VAL A 101 4.26 0.40 -10.79
N TRP A 102 3.98 1.69 -10.72
CA TRP A 102 3.78 2.54 -11.89
C TRP A 102 5.09 2.76 -12.65
N GLU A 103 6.13 3.24 -11.97
CA GLU A 103 7.41 3.60 -12.59
C GLU A 103 8.17 2.39 -13.16
N ASN A 104 8.04 1.23 -12.52
CA ASN A 104 8.78 0.02 -12.90
C ASN A 104 7.93 -0.98 -13.70
N ASP A 105 6.65 -0.66 -13.94
CA ASP A 105 5.66 -1.57 -14.54
C ASP A 105 5.69 -2.99 -13.93
N GLY A 106 5.85 -3.05 -12.61
CA GLY A 106 6.19 -4.30 -11.95
C GLY A 106 6.28 -4.22 -10.43
N CYS A 107 6.18 -5.37 -9.78
CA CYS A 107 6.32 -5.48 -8.33
C CYS A 107 7.79 -5.56 -7.91
N PRO A 108 8.14 -5.13 -6.69
CA PRO A 108 9.45 -5.39 -6.11
C PRO A 108 9.80 -6.89 -6.20
N PRO A 109 11.01 -7.25 -6.68
CA PRO A 109 11.38 -8.64 -6.97
C PRO A 109 11.39 -9.52 -5.73
N ASP A 110 11.86 -8.97 -4.61
CA ASP A 110 11.98 -9.69 -3.33
C ASP A 110 10.70 -9.62 -2.47
N GLY A 111 9.61 -9.08 -3.03
CA GLY A 111 8.37 -8.85 -2.30
C GLY A 111 8.51 -7.78 -1.20
N ARG A 112 9.55 -6.95 -1.28
CA ARG A 112 9.83 -5.89 -0.31
C ARG A 112 10.18 -4.59 -1.00
N LEU A 113 9.65 -3.49 -0.48
CA LEU A 113 10.01 -2.12 -0.86
C LEU A 113 10.53 -1.40 0.38
N ILE A 114 11.75 -0.87 0.32
CA ILE A 114 12.33 -0.09 1.43
C ILE A 114 12.22 1.38 1.06
N VAL A 115 11.48 2.14 1.86
CA VAL A 115 11.40 3.60 1.78
C VAL A 115 12.51 4.18 2.64
N ASP A 116 13.58 4.63 1.97
CA ASP A 116 14.77 5.19 2.61
C ASP A 116 14.60 6.67 2.99
N SER A 117 13.75 7.38 2.26
CA SER A 117 13.56 8.82 2.34
C SER A 117 12.10 9.18 2.12
N LEU A 118 11.66 10.22 2.83
CA LEU A 118 10.30 10.74 2.72
C LEU A 118 10.31 11.99 1.85
N SER A 119 9.35 12.08 0.95
CA SER A 119 9.18 13.26 0.11
C SER A 119 8.70 14.45 0.94
N VAL A 120 8.87 15.67 0.42
CA VAL A 120 8.31 16.87 1.06
C VAL A 120 6.80 16.74 1.27
N GLU A 121 6.10 16.09 0.34
CA GLU A 121 4.67 15.84 0.45
C GLU A 121 4.35 14.88 1.59
N ASP A 122 5.13 13.80 1.78
CA ASP A 122 5.00 12.90 2.92
C ASP A 122 5.16 13.63 4.24
N LEU A 123 6.12 14.55 4.34
CA LEU A 123 6.33 15.36 5.53
C LEU A 123 5.20 16.36 5.77
N LEU A 124 4.66 16.97 4.70
CA LEU A 124 3.51 17.86 4.81
C LEU A 124 2.23 17.11 5.21
N MET A 125 2.02 15.90 4.70
CA MET A 125 0.94 15.02 5.14
C MET A 125 1.14 14.61 6.59
N ALA A 126 2.36 14.19 6.94
CA ALA A 126 2.73 13.84 8.29
C ALA A 126 2.41 15.00 9.23
N ALA A 127 2.70 16.25 8.83
CA ALA A 127 2.49 17.52 9.55
C ALA A 127 1.02 17.98 9.67
N LYS A 128 0.12 17.46 8.84
CA LYS A 128 -1.32 17.78 8.87
C LYS A 128 -2.20 16.69 9.45
N TRP A 129 -1.63 15.50 9.68
CA TRP A 129 -2.37 14.38 10.25
C TRP A 129 -2.75 14.68 11.71
N GLU A 130 -3.99 15.13 11.94
CA GLU A 130 -4.60 15.19 13.27
C GLU A 130 -5.14 13.81 13.65
N GLN A 131 -5.04 13.45 14.92
CA GLN A 131 -5.56 12.19 15.44
C GLN A 131 -7.08 12.13 15.23
N SER A 132 -7.56 11.20 14.42
CA SER A 132 -8.95 10.73 14.51
C SER A 132 -9.04 9.56 15.47
#